data_AF-A0A8T6SG32-F1
#
_entry.id   AF-A0A8T6SG32-F1
#
_cell.length_a   1.000
_cell.length_b   1.000
_cell.length_c   1.000
_cell.angle_alpha   90.00
_cell.angle_beta   90.00
_cell.angle_gamma   90.00
#
_symmetry.space_group_name_H-M   'P 1'
#
loop_
_entity.id
_entity.type
_entity.pdbx_description
1 polymer ?
#
loop_
_entity_poly.entity_id
_entity_poly.type
_entity_poly.pdbx_seq_one_letter_code
_entity_poly.pdbx_strand_id
1 'polypeptide(L)'
;MVNEKVIGTGLLIGSIVICFLYFVWLIIAPLYIGSVRNLLYAWNKIGFFPVPPLYWAIVIPLFLALLLLGIIFGWIGSALIKSPSPPEISAEEIEAELEEAEEAAETESTEE
;
A
#
# COMPACT_ATOMS: atom_id res chain seq x y z
N MET A 1 -8.42 21.00 6.92
CA MET A 1 -7.14 20.45 6.41
C MET A 1 -6.99 19.05 6.97
N VAL A 2 -7.17 18.00 6.15
CA VAL A 2 -6.98 16.63 6.64
C VAL A 2 -5.49 16.42 6.80
N ASN A 3 -5.06 16.27 8.04
CA ASN A 3 -3.65 16.13 8.41
C ASN A 3 -3.08 14.88 7.73
N GLU A 4 -2.07 15.03 6.89
CA GLU A 4 -1.45 13.95 6.09
C GLU A 4 -1.03 12.76 6.96
N LYS A 5 -0.69 13.01 8.23
CA LYS A 5 -0.42 12.00 9.24
C LYS A 5 -1.61 11.08 9.52
N VAL A 6 -2.83 11.61 9.50
CA VAL A 6 -4.06 10.83 9.71
C VAL A 6 -4.31 9.90 8.51
N ILE A 7 -4.03 10.37 7.29
CA ILE A 7 -4.13 9.57 6.07
C ILE A 7 -3.08 8.46 6.08
N GLY A 8 -1.83 8.79 6.40
CA GLY A 8 -0.74 7.80 6.52
C GLY A 8 -1.00 6.74 7.60
N THR A 9 -1.53 7.16 8.75
CA THR A 9 -1.93 6.24 9.83
C THR A 9 -3.09 5.35 9.42
N GLY A 10 -4.09 5.91 8.73
CA GLY A 10 -5.23 5.17 8.19
C GLY A 10 -4.80 4.12 7.17
N LEU A 11 -3.89 4.46 6.26
CA LEU A 11 -3.32 3.52 5.28
C LEU A 11 -2.54 2.38 5.93
N LEU A 12 -1.72 2.69 6.94
CA LEU A 12 -0.91 1.70 7.64
C LEU A 12 -1.78 0.73 8.47
N ILE A 13 -2.74 1.25 9.23
CA ILE A 13 -3.67 0.41 10.00
C ILE A 13 -4.57 -0.39 9.06
N GLY A 14 -5.09 0.27 8.01
CA GLY A 14 -5.94 -0.36 7.01
C GLY A 14 -5.26 -1.53 6.31
N SER A 15 -4.00 -1.37 5.90
CA SER A 15 -3.26 -2.45 5.23
C SER A 15 -3.04 -3.64 6.16
N ILE A 16 -2.68 -3.40 7.42
CA ILE A 16 -2.50 -4.45 8.43
C ILE A 16 -3.81 -5.19 8.67
N VAL A 17 -4.92 -4.47 8.85
CA VAL A 17 -6.25 -5.07 9.09
C VAL A 17 -6.69 -5.91 7.89
N ILE A 18 -6.53 -5.41 6.67
CA ILE A 18 -6.88 -6.15 5.44
C ILE A 18 -6.03 -7.42 5.32
N CYS A 19 -4.71 -7.31 5.49
CA CYS A 19 -3.82 -8.47 5.45
C CYS A 19 -4.19 -9.50 6.52
N PHE A 20 -4.51 -9.06 7.73
CA PHE A 20 -4.93 -9.95 8.81
C PHE A 20 -6.26 -10.64 8.50
N LEU A 21 -7.27 -9.90 8.04
CA LEU A 21 -8.57 -10.46 7.64
C LEU A 21 -8.44 -11.52 6.54
N TYR A 22 -7.68 -11.21 5.50
CA TYR A 22 -7.44 -12.15 4.40
C TYR A 22 -6.58 -13.34 4.82
N PHE A 23 -5.64 -13.17 5.75
CA PHE A 23 -4.91 -14.29 6.34
C PHE A 23 -5.85 -15.22 7.11
N VAL A 24 -6.71 -14.67 7.97
CA VAL A 24 -7.70 -15.45 8.71
C VAL A 24 -8.66 -16.15 7.74
N TRP A 25 -9.12 -15.48 6.69
CA TRP A 25 -10.14 -16.03 5.81
C TRP A 25 -9.58 -17.03 4.78
N LEU A 26 -8.40 -16.79 4.22
CA LEU A 26 -7.81 -17.65 3.18
C LEU A 26 -6.98 -18.80 3.75
N ILE A 27 -6.36 -18.63 4.92
CA ILE A 27 -5.47 -19.62 5.51
C ILE A 27 -6.14 -20.32 6.68
N ILE A 28 -6.70 -19.58 7.63
CA ILE A 28 -7.25 -20.17 8.87
C ILE A 28 -8.63 -20.78 8.64
N ALA A 29 -9.60 -20.03 8.11
CA ALA A 29 -10.99 -20.48 7.98
C ALA A 29 -11.18 -21.83 7.24
N PRO A 30 -10.46 -22.11 6.13
CA PRO A 30 -10.59 -23.38 5.43
C PRO A 30 -10.09 -24.57 6.27
N LEU A 31 -9.10 -24.37 7.14
CA LEU A 31 -8.55 -25.43 7.99
C LEU A 31 -9.57 -25.91 9.03
N TYR A 32 -10.51 -25.05 9.44
CA TYR A 32 -11.54 -25.37 10.44
C TYR A 32 -12.89 -25.74 9.82
N ILE A 33 -13.14 -25.41 8.55
CA ILE A 33 -14.38 -25.75 7.84
C ILE A 33 -14.22 -27.11 7.16
N GLY A 34 -14.81 -28.15 7.78
CA GLY A 34 -14.73 -29.53 7.28
C GLY A 34 -15.27 -29.75 5.86
N SER A 35 -16.14 -28.87 5.36
CA SER A 35 -16.77 -28.97 4.03
C SER A 35 -15.80 -28.78 2.86
N VAL A 36 -14.63 -28.16 3.08
CA VAL A 36 -13.64 -27.89 2.03
C VAL A 36 -12.43 -28.83 2.07
N ARG A 37 -12.47 -29.89 2.89
CA ARG A 37 -11.35 -30.82 3.10
C ARG A 37 -10.81 -31.45 1.81
N ASN A 38 -11.69 -31.83 0.88
CA ASN A 38 -11.26 -32.34 -0.42
C ASN A 38 -10.58 -31.27 -1.27
N LEU A 39 -11.06 -30.03 -1.26
CA LEU A 39 -10.45 -28.94 -2.02
C LEU A 39 -9.06 -28.54 -1.47
N LEU A 40 -8.86 -28.69 -0.16
CA LEU A 40 -7.63 -28.33 0.56
C LEU A 40 -6.54 -29.37 0.50
N TYR A 41 -6.89 -30.66 0.47
CA TYR A 41 -5.94 -31.76 0.65
C TYR A 41 -5.96 -32.80 -0.47
N ALA A 42 -6.91 -32.76 -1.41
CA ALA A 42 -6.92 -33.70 -2.52
C ALA A 42 -5.81 -33.34 -3.52
N TRP A 43 -4.75 -34.13 -3.49
CA TRP A 43 -3.72 -34.12 -4.51
C TRP A 43 -4.24 -34.85 -5.74
N ASN A 44 -4.21 -34.16 -6.87
CA ASN A 44 -4.55 -34.75 -8.16
C ASN A 44 -3.28 -35.22 -8.86
N LYS A 45 -3.41 -36.16 -9.79
CA LYS A 45 -2.30 -36.57 -10.66
C LYS A 45 -2.67 -36.27 -12.10
N ILE A 46 -1.81 -35.54 -12.79
CA ILE A 46 -1.88 -35.39 -14.24
C ILE A 46 -0.75 -36.25 -14.79
N GLY A 47 -1.09 -37.46 -15.26
CA GLY A 47 -0.11 -38.47 -15.62
C GLY A 47 0.77 -38.89 -14.42
N PHE A 48 2.08 -38.68 -14.53
CA PHE A 48 3.04 -38.99 -13.47
C PHE A 48 3.27 -37.81 -12.49
N PHE A 49 2.89 -36.58 -12.86
CA PHE A 49 3.16 -35.41 -12.02
C PHE A 49 2.09 -35.22 -10.94
N PRO A 50 2.48 -35.14 -9.65
CA PRO A 50 1.56 -34.75 -8.58
C PRO A 50 1.23 -33.26 -8.71
N VAL A 51 -0.05 -32.96 -8.84
CA VAL A 51 -0.57 -31.60 -8.88
C VAL A 51 -1.06 -31.25 -7.48
N PRO A 52 -0.55 -30.15 -6.88
CA PRO A 52 -1.00 -29.72 -5.55
C PRO A 52 -2.49 -29.38 -5.58
N PRO A 53 -3.16 -29.40 -4.41
CA PRO A 53 -4.57 -29.05 -4.34
C PRO A 53 -4.81 -27.66 -4.92
N LEU A 54 -5.82 -27.57 -5.80
CA LEU A 54 -6.10 -26.37 -6.59
C LEU A 54 -6.28 -25.12 -5.72
N TYR A 55 -6.85 -25.30 -4.52
CA TYR A 55 -7.02 -24.25 -3.53
C TYR A 55 -5.70 -23.54 -3.22
N TRP A 56 -4.66 -24.29 -2.82
CA TRP A 56 -3.36 -23.71 -2.46
C TRP A 56 -2.63 -23.13 -3.65
N ALA A 57 -2.77 -23.74 -4.83
CA ALA A 57 -2.17 -23.22 -6.06
C ALA A 57 -2.69 -21.82 -6.44
N ILE A 58 -3.94 -21.49 -6.09
CA ILE A 58 -4.55 -20.17 -6.34
C ILE A 58 -4.33 -19.22 -5.15
N VAL A 59 -4.53 -19.73 -3.92
CA VAL A 59 -4.51 -18.92 -2.71
C VAL A 59 -3.12 -18.40 -2.40
N ILE A 60 -2.06 -19.17 -2.61
CA ILE A 60 -0.68 -18.75 -2.35
C ILE A 60 -0.30 -17.52 -3.20
N PRO A 61 -0.39 -17.53 -4.54
CA PRO A 61 -0.03 -16.35 -5.34
C PRO A 61 -0.94 -15.15 -5.08
N LEU A 62 -2.24 -15.38 -4.85
CA LEU A 62 -3.17 -14.31 -4.51
C LEU A 62 -2.83 -13.66 -3.17
N PHE A 63 -2.54 -14.47 -2.15
CA PHE A 63 -2.14 -13.98 -0.83
C PHE A 63 -0.78 -13.28 -0.88
N LEU A 64 0.16 -13.77 -1.70
CA LEU A 64 1.45 -13.12 -1.91
C LEU A 64 1.28 -11.73 -2.55
N ALA A 65 0.42 -11.60 -3.57
CA ALA A 65 0.10 -10.32 -4.18
C ALA A 65 -0.55 -9.35 -3.17
N LEU A 66 -1.43 -9.85 -2.31
CA LEU A 66 -2.07 -9.05 -1.26
C LEU A 66 -1.06 -8.61 -0.18
N LEU A 67 -0.13 -9.48 0.21
CA LEU A 67 0.96 -9.11 1.12
C LEU A 67 1.87 -8.03 0.51
N LEU A 68 2.25 -8.18 -0.76
CA LEU A 68 3.04 -7.16 -1.47
C LEU A 68 2.30 -5.82 -1.48
N LEU A 69 1.02 -5.82 -1.80
CA LEU A 69 0.19 -4.62 -1.76
C LEU A 69 0.12 -4.01 -0.35
N GLY A 70 -0.04 -4.84 0.67
CA GLY A 70 -0.05 -4.42 2.07
C GLY A 70 1.28 -3.81 2.52
N ILE A 71 2.40 -4.38 2.09
CA ILE A 71 3.76 -3.86 2.35
C ILE A 71 3.94 -2.50 1.67
N ILE A 72 3.52 -2.37 0.41
CA ILE A 72 3.61 -1.09 -0.33
C ILE A 72 2.78 -0.02 0.38
N PHE A 73 1.52 -0.30 0.73
CA PHE A 73 0.69 0.66 1.46
C PHE A 73 1.21 0.97 2.86
N GLY A 74 1.75 -0.03 3.57
CA GLY A 74 2.39 0.19 4.86
C GLY A 74 3.64 1.06 4.75
N TRP A 75 4.44 0.87 3.69
CA TRP A 75 5.61 1.70 3.40
C TRP A 75 5.23 3.14 3.09
N ILE A 76 4.23 3.34 2.22
CA ILE A 76 3.70 4.67 1.88
C ILE A 76 3.11 5.34 3.13
N GLY A 77 2.30 4.62 3.90
CA GLY A 77 1.74 5.13 5.16
C GLY A 77 2.83 5.53 6.16
N SER A 78 3.89 4.72 6.29
CA SER A 78 5.03 5.04 7.14
C SER A 78 5.81 6.27 6.65
N ALA A 79 5.98 6.42 5.34
CA ALA A 79 6.62 7.58 4.74
C ALA A 79 5.81 8.86 5.04
N LEU A 80 4.49 8.84 4.83
CA LEU A 80 3.61 9.98 5.11
C LEU A 80 3.59 10.40 6.59
N ILE A 81 3.75 9.46 7.52
CA ILE A 81 3.83 9.78 8.96
C ILE A 81 5.16 10.47 9.30
N LYS A 82 6.25 10.06 8.65
CA LYS A 82 7.62 10.54 8.92
C LYS A 82 7.99 11.80 8.16
N SER A 83 7.34 12.06 7.03
CA SER A 83 7.50 13.32 6.31
C SER A 83 7.12 14.46 7.26
N PRO A 84 8.02 15.42 7.53
CA PRO A 84 7.60 16.67 8.13
C PRO A 84 6.55 17.23 7.19
N SER A 85 5.38 17.59 7.73
CA SER A 85 4.45 18.43 6.98
C SER A 85 5.27 19.62 6.50
N PRO A 86 5.18 20.00 5.20
CA PRO A 86 5.82 21.22 4.77
C PRO A 86 5.42 22.30 5.77
N PRO A 87 6.36 23.19 6.19
CA PRO A 87 5.96 24.36 6.95
C PRO A 87 4.76 24.95 6.21
N GLU A 88 3.74 25.39 6.94
CA GLU A 88 2.67 26.18 6.35
C GLU A 88 3.35 27.44 5.82
N ILE A 89 3.96 27.37 4.63
CA ILE A 89 4.38 28.55 3.89
C ILE A 89 3.05 29.24 3.68
N SER A 90 2.84 30.34 4.39
CA SER A 90 1.66 31.16 4.18
C SER A 90 1.61 31.43 2.68
N ALA A 91 0.42 31.44 2.07
CA ALA A 91 0.31 31.80 0.66
C ALA A 91 1.06 33.11 0.33
N GLU A 92 1.20 33.97 1.34
CA GLU A 92 1.97 35.21 1.39
C GLU A 92 3.50 35.04 1.29
N GLU A 93 4.12 34.03 1.92
CA GLU A 93 5.56 33.72 1.74
C GLU A 93 5.83 33.10 0.37
N ILE A 94 4.90 32.30 -0.17
CA ILE A 94 4.99 31.77 -1.55
C ILE A 94 4.84 32.90 -2.57
N GLU A 95 3.88 33.82 -2.37
CA GLU A 95 3.74 35.02 -3.21
C GLU A 95 4.97 35.92 -3.13
N ALA A 96 5.54 36.13 -1.95
CA ALA A 96 6.76 36.92 -1.77
C ALA A 96 7.98 36.30 -2.47
N GLU A 97 8.20 34.98 -2.35
CA GLU A 97 9.29 34.29 -3.08
C GLU A 97 9.07 34.31 -4.60
N LEU A 98 7.82 34.26 -5.08
CA LEU A 98 7.48 34.36 -6.50
C LEU A 98 7.68 35.78 -7.05
N GLU A 99 7.28 36.80 -6.30
CA GLU A 99 7.43 38.22 -6.68
C GLU A 99 8.92 38.60 -6.70
N GLU A 100 9.71 38.16 -5.72
CA GLU A 100 11.16 38.38 -5.68
C GLU A 100 11.90 37.64 -6.82
N ALA A 101 11.41 36.46 -7.21
CA ALA A 101 11.93 35.73 -8.37
C ALA A 101 11.54 36.38 -9.72
N GLU A 102 10.35 36.98 -9.83
CA GLU A 102 9.94 37.76 -11.01
C GLU A 102 10.73 39.06 -11.14
N GLU A 103 10.94 39.80 -10.05
CA GLU A 103 11.77 41.02 -10.06
C GLU A 103 13.24 40.71 -10.40
N ALA A 104 13.79 39.61 -9.92
CA ALA A 104 15.13 39.16 -10.28
C ALA A 104 15.24 38.78 -11.77
N ALA A 105 14.21 38.16 -12.33
CA ALA A 105 14.16 37.81 -13.75
C ALA A 105 13.97 39.03 -14.66
N GLU A 106 13.14 40.01 -14.26
CA GLU A 106 12.97 41.26 -15.00
C GLU A 106 14.25 42.10 -14.99
N THR A 107 14.94 42.19 -13.85
CA THR A 107 16.21 42.92 -13.74
C THR A 107 17.32 42.27 -14.56
N GLU A 108 17.47 40.94 -14.56
CA GLU A 108 18.39 40.24 -15.45
C GLU A 108 18.05 40.42 -16.94
N SER A 109 16.76 40.46 -17.30
CA SER A 109 16.33 40.65 -18.70
C SER A 109 16.45 42.08 -19.22
N THR A 110 16.62 43.07 -18.32
CA THR A 110 16.76 44.49 -18.67
C THR A 110 18.23 44.93 -18.72
N GLU A 111 19.15 44.13 -18.17
CA GLU A 111 20.60 44.38 -18.19
C GLU A 111 21.36 43.68 -19.36
N GLU A 112 20.69 42.85 -20.18
CA GLU A 112 21.16 42.37 -21.51
C GLU A 112 20.76 43.31 -22.67
#